data_AF-A0A7V7C6X2-F1
#
_entry.id   AF-A0A7V7C6X2-F1
#
_cell.length_a   1.000
_cell.length_b   1.000
_cell.length_c   1.000
_cell.angle_alpha   90.00
_cell.angle_beta   90.00
_cell.angle_gamma   90.00
#
_symmetry.space_group_name_H-M   'P 1'
#
loop_
_entity.id
_entity.type
_entity.pdbx_description
1 polymer ?
#
loop_
_entity_poly.entity_id
_entity_poly.type
_entity_poly.pdbx_seq_one_letter_code
_entity_poly.pdbx_strand_id
1 'polypeptide(L)'
;MDIFLAVIIVILLMNSFLFLVFKRIAVNVGKHAQNYVVRQLSAYDDLIKKKAQKLHELNEAINNEQAQMAKEPVQVKESVPKPINPFAFLPGNYLDTSFLGNYRKVREFFHFDHRLCIKNVLELYDTEQEDIKSLLSRQILVRFSLENRFGIATMEEQDQLAVFKEMLNNEEQSLLEEYCASHPSFDCISFFDWLEVVSFRSNPEVVIRTGESKENLTWLNDRIRMEYDSSICEGIQVVLWNKLYDFSIQKRELCG
;
A
#
# COMPACT_ATOMS: atom_id res chain seq x y z
N MET A 1 -36.35 -50.92 35.87
CA MET A 1 -35.01 -51.36 35.43
C MET A 1 -34.81 -51.06 33.95
N ASP A 2 -35.74 -51.45 33.08
CA ASP A 2 -35.58 -51.30 31.61
C ASP A 2 -35.48 -49.84 31.13
N ILE A 3 -36.24 -48.92 31.74
CA ILE A 3 -36.20 -47.49 31.38
C ILE A 3 -34.84 -46.86 31.74
N PHE A 4 -34.26 -47.22 32.89
CA PHE A 4 -32.94 -46.72 33.29
C PHE A 4 -31.83 -47.27 32.40
N LEU A 5 -31.93 -48.52 31.98
CA LEU A 5 -30.98 -49.14 31.05
C LEU A 5 -31.04 -48.45 29.67
N ALA A 6 -32.23 -48.15 29.18
CA ALA A 6 -32.43 -47.43 27.91
C ALA A 6 -31.83 -46.02 27.95
N VAL A 7 -31.99 -45.28 29.04
CA VAL A 7 -31.43 -43.92 29.20
C VAL A 7 -29.89 -43.96 29.21
N ILE A 8 -29.27 -44.94 29.88
CA ILE A 8 -27.81 -45.09 29.92
C ILE A 8 -27.26 -45.39 28.52
N ILE A 9 -27.94 -46.23 27.74
CA ILE A 9 -27.55 -46.54 26.36
C ILE A 9 -27.60 -45.28 25.48
N VAL A 10 -28.66 -44.47 25.60
CA VAL A 10 -28.79 -43.23 24.83
C VAL A 10 -27.69 -42.23 25.16
N ILE A 11 -27.33 -42.07 26.44
CA ILE A 11 -26.25 -41.17 26.88
C ILE A 11 -24.89 -41.63 26.33
N LEU A 12 -24.62 -42.94 26.36
CA LEU A 12 -23.39 -43.51 25.77
C LEU A 12 -23.32 -43.28 24.26
N LEU A 13 -24.46 -43.40 23.57
CA LEU A 13 -24.55 -43.19 22.12
C LEU A 13 -24.31 -41.72 21.75
N MET A 14 -24.89 -40.79 22.51
CA MET A 14 -24.62 -39.35 22.34
C MET A 14 -23.16 -38.99 22.58
N ASN A 15 -22.55 -39.48 23.66
CA ASN A 15 -21.16 -39.21 23.96
C ASN A 15 -20.21 -39.79 22.91
N SER A 16 -20.51 -40.98 22.39
CA SER A 16 -19.76 -41.59 21.28
C SER A 16 -19.86 -40.76 20.00
N PHE A 17 -21.06 -40.24 19.69
CA PHE A 17 -21.26 -39.37 18.54
C PHE A 17 -20.49 -38.05 18.67
N LEU A 18 -20.53 -37.41 19.84
CA LEU A 18 -19.79 -36.17 20.11
C LEU A 18 -18.28 -36.38 19.92
N PHE A 19 -17.75 -37.51 20.40
CA PHE A 19 -16.34 -37.88 20.23
C PHE A 19 -15.96 -38.09 18.76
N LEU A 20 -16.84 -38.70 17.95
CA LEU A 20 -16.61 -38.88 16.51
C LEU A 20 -16.58 -37.55 15.75
N VAL A 21 -17.48 -36.61 16.10
CA VAL A 21 -17.50 -35.28 15.50
C VAL A 21 -16.23 -34.51 15.86
N PHE A 22 -15.81 -34.52 17.12
CA PHE A 22 -14.57 -33.89 17.57
C PHE A 22 -13.35 -34.44 16.83
N LYS A 23 -13.27 -35.78 16.68
CA LYS A 23 -12.19 -36.44 15.95
C LYS A 23 -12.19 -36.05 14.46
N ARG A 24 -13.36 -35.91 13.83
CA ARG A 24 -13.47 -35.44 12.44
C ARG A 24 -12.99 -34.01 12.28
N ILE A 25 -13.40 -33.11 13.18
CA ILE A 25 -13.00 -31.69 13.14
C ILE A 25 -11.48 -31.58 13.33
N ALA A 26 -10.90 -32.25 14.34
CA ALA A 26 -9.46 -32.22 14.59
C ALA A 26 -8.63 -32.72 13.40
N VAL A 27 -9.06 -33.80 12.74
CA VAL A 27 -8.38 -34.35 11.56
C VAL A 27 -8.54 -33.44 10.34
N ASN A 28 -9.69 -32.79 10.17
CA ASN A 28 -9.95 -31.91 9.03
C ASN A 28 -9.21 -30.56 9.15
N VAL A 29 -9.19 -29.98 10.35
CA VAL A 29 -8.46 -28.73 10.64
C VAL A 29 -6.95 -28.91 10.46
N GLY A 30 -6.40 -30.05 10.91
CA GLY A 30 -4.97 -30.35 10.71
C GLY A 30 -4.56 -30.44 9.23
N LYS A 31 -5.40 -31.03 8.38
CA LYS A 31 -5.14 -31.16 6.94
C LYS A 31 -5.26 -29.83 6.19
N HIS A 32 -6.23 -28.98 6.55
CA HIS A 32 -6.40 -27.68 5.91
C HIS A 32 -5.33 -26.67 6.33
N ALA A 33 -4.95 -26.63 7.61
CA ALA A 33 -3.90 -25.74 8.10
C ALA A 33 -2.53 -26.09 7.49
N GLN A 34 -2.17 -27.38 7.42
CA GLN A 34 -0.87 -27.80 6.89
C GLN A 34 -0.74 -27.51 5.39
N ASN A 35 -1.77 -27.77 4.59
CA ASN A 35 -1.73 -27.54 3.15
C ASN A 35 -1.73 -26.04 2.78
N TYR A 36 -2.40 -25.20 3.59
CA TYR A 36 -2.41 -23.75 3.38
C TYR A 36 -1.06 -23.12 3.72
N VAL A 37 -0.47 -23.48 4.87
CA VAL A 37 0.84 -22.97 5.30
C VAL A 37 1.94 -23.40 4.34
N VAL A 38 1.95 -24.66 3.89
CA VAL A 38 2.94 -25.15 2.92
C VAL A 38 2.81 -24.44 1.56
N ARG A 39 1.58 -24.19 1.09
CA ARG A 39 1.37 -23.43 -0.16
C ARG A 39 1.83 -21.98 -0.03
N GLN A 40 1.50 -21.31 1.06
CA GLN A 40 1.97 -19.93 1.28
C GLN A 40 3.49 -19.86 1.37
N LEU A 41 4.14 -20.78 2.10
CA LEU A 41 5.61 -20.83 2.16
C LEU A 41 6.24 -21.03 0.78
N SER A 42 5.70 -21.97 -0.02
CA SER A 42 6.20 -22.21 -1.38
C SER A 42 6.06 -21.00 -2.30
N ALA A 43 4.98 -20.23 -2.17
CA ALA A 43 4.79 -19.01 -2.95
C ALA A 43 5.78 -17.91 -2.54
N TYR A 44 6.15 -17.83 -1.25
CA TYR A 44 7.18 -16.91 -0.78
C TYR A 44 8.58 -17.30 -1.26
N ASP A 45 8.92 -18.59 -1.25
CA ASP A 45 10.21 -19.07 -1.78
C ASP A 45 10.36 -18.75 -3.28
N ASP A 46 9.30 -18.91 -4.06
CA ASP A 46 9.29 -18.54 -5.48
C ASP A 46 9.47 -17.03 -5.71
N LEU A 47 8.83 -16.21 -4.86
CA LEU A 47 8.99 -14.75 -4.88
C LEU A 47 10.41 -14.31 -4.49
N ILE A 48 10.99 -14.95 -3.47
CA ILE A 48 12.37 -14.70 -3.03
C ILE A 48 13.35 -15.06 -4.15
N LYS A 49 13.16 -16.21 -4.79
CA LYS A 49 14.02 -16.66 -5.90
C LYS A 49 13.96 -15.72 -7.11
N LYS A 50 12.77 -15.24 -7.47
CA LYS A 50 12.59 -14.23 -8.53
C LYS A 50 13.27 -12.90 -8.17
N LYS A 51 13.18 -12.45 -6.92
CA LYS A 51 13.86 -11.23 -6.47
C LYS A 51 15.38 -11.39 -6.48
N ALA A 52 15.89 -12.55 -6.07
CA ALA A 52 17.33 -12.85 -6.11
C ALA A 52 17.87 -12.86 -7.54
N GLN A 53 17.14 -13.45 -8.50
CA GLN A 53 17.51 -13.42 -9.92
C GLN A 53 17.51 -11.99 -10.50
N LYS A 54 16.46 -11.20 -10.23
CA LYS A 54 16.42 -9.80 -10.68
C LYS A 54 17.55 -8.95 -10.09
N LEU A 55 17.93 -9.19 -8.83
CA LEU A 55 19.08 -8.52 -8.21
C LEU A 55 20.39 -8.93 -8.89
N HIS A 56 20.55 -10.21 -9.24
CA HIS A 56 21.74 -10.68 -9.95
C HIS A 56 21.86 -10.06 -11.36
N GLU A 57 20.77 -10.07 -12.13
CA GLU A 57 20.72 -9.46 -13.47
C GLU A 57 20.99 -7.95 -13.42
N LEU A 58 20.44 -7.24 -12.43
CA LEU A 58 20.67 -5.81 -12.27
C LEU A 58 22.13 -5.51 -11.90
N ASN A 59 22.75 -6.33 -11.05
CA ASN A 59 24.13 -6.16 -10.64
C ASN A 59 25.12 -6.47 -11.78
N GLU A 60 24.80 -7.45 -12.63
CA GLU A 60 25.56 -7.70 -13.86
C GLU A 60 25.41 -6.56 -14.88
N ALA A 61 24.21 -5.97 -15.02
CA ALA A 61 24.00 -4.81 -15.89
C ALA A 61 24.83 -3.60 -15.43
N ILE A 62 24.82 -3.30 -14.13
CA ILE A 62 25.61 -2.19 -13.54
C ILE A 62 27.12 -2.44 -13.73
N ASN A 63 27.61 -3.65 -13.49
CA ASN A 63 29.03 -3.98 -13.70
C ASN A 63 29.44 -3.88 -15.18
N ASN A 64 28.55 -4.25 -16.10
CA ASN A 64 28.80 -4.12 -17.54
C ASN A 64 28.79 -2.66 -18.00
N GLU A 65 27.92 -1.81 -17.46
CA GLU A 65 27.92 -0.35 -17.75
C GLU A 65 29.16 0.34 -17.17
N GLN A 66 29.60 -0.02 -15.95
CA GLN A 66 30.84 0.50 -15.37
C GLN A 66 32.08 0.07 -16.17
N ALA A 67 32.11 -1.16 -16.69
CA ALA A 67 33.19 -1.64 -17.55
C ALA A 67 33.21 -0.98 -18.95
N GLN A 68 32.06 -0.47 -19.43
CA GLN A 68 31.96 0.29 -20.67
C GLN A 68 32.37 1.77 -20.47
N MET A 69 32.01 2.39 -19.33
CA MET A 69 32.45 3.75 -18.98
C MET A 69 33.96 3.86 -18.72
N ALA A 70 34.64 2.76 -18.40
CA ALA A 70 36.09 2.73 -18.18
C ALA A 70 36.96 2.71 -19.46
N LYS A 71 36.36 2.75 -20.67
CA LYS A 71 37.08 2.59 -21.96
C LYS A 71 37.17 3.83 -22.85
N GLU A 72 36.64 4.98 -22.46
CA GLU A 72 36.80 6.24 -23.22
C GLU A 72 37.76 7.22 -22.52
N PRO A 73 38.97 7.47 -23.07
CA PRO A 73 39.85 8.49 -22.52
C PRO A 73 39.45 9.86 -23.08
N VAL A 74 38.66 10.62 -22.33
CA VAL A 74 38.48 12.05 -22.60
C VAL A 74 39.68 12.80 -22.04
N GLN A 75 40.61 13.20 -22.93
CA GLN A 75 41.67 14.14 -22.60
C GLN A 75 41.13 15.57 -22.64
N VAL A 76 40.97 16.20 -21.47
CA VAL A 76 40.95 17.67 -21.36
C VAL A 76 42.26 18.12 -20.73
N LYS A 77 43.06 18.85 -21.50
CA LYS A 77 44.25 19.56 -21.00
C LYS A 77 43.80 20.83 -20.31
N GLU A 78 43.86 20.84 -18.99
CA GLU A 78 44.06 22.07 -18.21
C GLU A 78 45.45 22.02 -17.56
N SER A 79 46.22 23.09 -17.79
CA SER A 79 47.58 23.25 -17.32
C SER A 79 47.59 23.72 -15.86
N VAL A 80 48.01 22.84 -14.95
CA VAL A 80 48.32 23.15 -13.54
C VAL A 80 49.75 22.66 -13.25
N PRO A 81 50.55 23.35 -12.41
CA PRO A 81 51.98 23.08 -12.25
C PRO A 81 52.24 21.69 -11.68
N LYS A 82 53.24 21.02 -12.23
CA LYS A 82 53.62 19.63 -11.94
C LYS A 82 54.11 19.48 -10.48
N PRO A 83 53.52 18.61 -9.64
CA PRO A 83 54.09 18.28 -8.34
C PRO A 83 55.25 17.28 -8.49
N ILE A 84 56.23 17.39 -7.60
CA ILE A 84 57.54 16.71 -7.65
C ILE A 84 57.48 15.23 -7.20
N ASN A 85 56.30 14.64 -6.96
CA ASN A 85 56.21 13.31 -6.34
C ASN A 85 55.31 12.30 -7.10
N PRO A 86 55.81 11.12 -7.53
CA PRO A 86 55.05 10.13 -8.32
C PRO A 86 53.96 9.35 -7.57
N PHE A 87 53.84 9.52 -6.24
CA PHE A 87 52.92 8.76 -5.38
C PHE A 87 51.85 9.62 -4.68
N ALA A 88 51.68 10.87 -5.08
CA ALA A 88 50.59 11.68 -4.54
C ALA A 88 49.26 11.25 -5.17
N PHE A 89 48.42 10.56 -4.40
CA PHE A 89 47.01 10.38 -4.74
C PHE A 89 46.38 11.77 -4.91
N LEU A 90 45.86 12.08 -6.10
CA LEU A 90 45.02 13.27 -6.25
C LEU A 90 43.83 13.10 -5.29
N PRO A 91 43.60 14.01 -4.34
CA PRO A 91 42.34 14.02 -3.63
C PRO A 91 41.25 14.21 -4.69
N GLY A 92 40.33 13.25 -4.81
CA GLY A 92 39.17 13.42 -5.68
C GLY A 92 38.49 14.74 -5.34
N ASN A 93 38.07 15.50 -6.35
CA ASN A 93 37.27 16.70 -6.14
C ASN A 93 35.86 16.27 -5.71
N TYR A 94 35.67 15.95 -4.43
CA TYR A 94 34.39 15.58 -3.84
C TYR A 94 33.45 16.78 -3.62
N LEU A 95 33.96 18.00 -3.82
CA LEU A 95 33.21 19.23 -3.66
C LEU A 95 32.87 19.77 -5.06
N ASP A 96 31.62 19.58 -5.49
CA ASP A 96 31.09 20.29 -6.65
C ASP A 96 30.95 21.78 -6.29
N THR A 97 31.92 22.57 -6.71
CA THR A 97 31.93 24.03 -6.52
C THR A 97 30.85 24.74 -7.35
N SER A 98 30.26 24.05 -8.34
CA SER A 98 29.23 24.60 -9.22
C SER A 98 27.81 24.31 -8.75
N PHE A 99 27.63 23.36 -7.82
CA PHE A 99 26.33 22.92 -7.30
C PHE A 99 25.45 24.08 -6.82
N LEU A 100 25.97 24.92 -5.93
CA LEU A 100 25.21 26.05 -5.37
C LEU A 100 24.75 27.03 -6.45
N GLY A 101 25.59 27.26 -7.47
CA GLY A 101 25.26 28.12 -8.60
C GLY A 101 24.17 27.52 -9.49
N ASN A 102 24.24 26.22 -9.75
CA ASN A 102 23.25 25.49 -10.55
C ASN A 102 21.91 25.39 -9.80
N TYR A 103 21.92 25.02 -8.52
CA TYR A 103 20.72 24.97 -7.69
C TYR A 103 20.05 26.35 -7.59
N ARG A 104 20.82 27.43 -7.44
CA ARG A 104 20.26 28.79 -7.42
C ARG A 104 19.53 29.11 -8.73
N LYS A 105 20.10 28.77 -9.89
CA LYS A 105 19.44 28.96 -11.19
C LYS A 105 18.14 28.16 -11.25
N VAL A 106 18.19 26.88 -10.88
CA VAL A 106 17.00 26.02 -10.85
C VAL A 106 15.93 26.65 -9.97
N ARG A 107 16.26 27.08 -8.76
CA ARG A 107 15.34 27.76 -7.86
C ARG A 107 14.73 29.03 -8.44
N GLU A 108 15.52 29.84 -9.16
CA GLU A 108 15.04 31.07 -9.81
C GLU A 108 14.05 30.79 -10.96
N PHE A 109 14.19 29.66 -11.67
CA PHE A 109 13.27 29.26 -12.74
C PHE A 109 12.13 28.34 -12.28
N PHE A 110 12.29 27.68 -11.14
CA PHE A 110 11.34 26.71 -10.57
C PHE A 110 10.33 27.44 -9.66
N HIS A 111 9.66 28.44 -10.22
CA HIS A 111 8.57 29.15 -9.58
C HIS A 111 7.27 28.82 -10.30
N PHE A 112 6.44 27.99 -9.67
CA PHE A 112 5.10 27.69 -10.16
C PHE A 112 4.07 27.99 -9.07
N ASP A 113 2.87 28.36 -9.48
CA ASP A 113 1.79 28.65 -8.53
C ASP A 113 1.27 27.34 -7.93
N HIS A 114 1.73 27.03 -6.73
CA HIS A 114 1.30 25.86 -5.95
C HIS A 114 -0.23 25.78 -5.87
N ARG A 115 -0.92 26.93 -5.75
CA ARG A 115 -2.39 26.97 -5.62
C ARG A 115 -3.05 26.55 -6.92
N LEU A 116 -2.53 26.99 -8.06
CA LEU A 116 -3.05 26.60 -9.37
C LEU A 116 -2.84 25.10 -9.62
N CYS A 117 -1.66 24.57 -9.28
CA CYS A 117 -1.39 23.13 -9.37
C CYS A 117 -2.39 22.31 -8.56
N ILE A 118 -2.64 22.70 -7.31
CA ILE A 118 -3.60 22.01 -6.43
C ILE A 118 -5.01 22.11 -7.01
N LYS A 119 -5.45 23.30 -7.42
CA LYS A 119 -6.78 23.49 -8.02
C LYS A 119 -6.98 22.62 -9.26
N ASN A 120 -6.00 22.60 -10.17
CA ASN A 120 -6.07 21.76 -11.36
C ASN A 120 -6.17 20.27 -10.99
N VAL A 121 -5.45 19.81 -9.97
CA VAL A 121 -5.57 18.43 -9.50
C VAL A 121 -6.97 18.19 -8.92
N LEU A 122 -7.50 19.08 -8.08
CA LEU A 122 -8.83 18.93 -7.50
C LEU A 122 -9.95 18.92 -8.56
N GLU A 123 -9.85 19.77 -9.59
CA GLU A 123 -10.83 19.86 -10.69
C GLU A 123 -10.87 18.57 -11.54
N LEU A 124 -9.75 17.86 -11.67
CA LEU A 124 -9.70 16.58 -12.38
C LEU A 124 -10.48 15.46 -11.67
N TYR A 125 -10.85 15.66 -10.39
CA TYR A 125 -11.40 14.62 -9.51
C TYR A 125 -12.70 15.06 -8.83
N ASP A 126 -13.47 15.90 -9.51
CA ASP A 126 -14.82 16.27 -9.07
C ASP A 126 -15.78 15.08 -9.23
N THR A 127 -15.73 14.15 -8.27
CA THR A 127 -16.57 12.95 -8.23
C THR A 127 -17.09 12.73 -6.82
N GLU A 128 -18.10 13.51 -6.44
CA GLU A 128 -18.85 13.35 -5.18
C GLU A 128 -19.27 11.90 -4.93
N GLN A 129 -19.61 11.16 -6.00
CA GLN A 129 -20.04 9.76 -5.90
C GLN A 129 -18.96 8.83 -5.31
N GLU A 130 -17.70 8.98 -5.72
CA GLU A 130 -16.64 8.10 -5.22
C GLU A 130 -16.17 8.47 -3.83
N ASP A 131 -16.27 9.76 -3.48
CA ASP A 131 -16.06 10.23 -2.12
C ASP A 131 -17.15 9.69 -1.18
N ILE A 132 -18.42 9.72 -1.61
CA ILE A 132 -19.55 9.15 -0.86
C ILE A 132 -19.35 7.64 -0.68
N LYS A 133 -19.00 6.93 -1.76
CA LYS A 133 -18.75 5.48 -1.72
C LYS A 133 -17.64 5.11 -0.74
N SER A 134 -16.53 5.85 -0.75
CA SER A 134 -15.42 5.68 0.18
C SER A 134 -15.83 5.93 1.62
N LEU A 135 -16.59 7.01 1.86
CA LEU A 135 -17.10 7.36 3.18
C LEU A 135 -18.03 6.27 3.74
N LEU A 136 -19.00 5.81 2.94
CA LEU A 136 -19.93 4.74 3.31
C LEU A 136 -19.15 3.44 3.62
N SER A 137 -18.19 3.08 2.77
CA SER A 137 -17.34 1.90 3.00
C SER A 137 -16.60 1.97 4.33
N ARG A 138 -16.05 3.15 4.66
CA ARG A 138 -15.35 3.38 5.94
C ARG A 138 -16.31 3.34 7.14
N GLN A 139 -17.52 3.86 6.99
CA GLN A 139 -18.55 3.81 8.05
C GLN A 139 -18.95 2.36 8.36
N ILE A 140 -19.13 1.53 7.34
CA ILE A 140 -19.39 0.09 7.51
C ILE A 140 -18.21 -0.55 8.24
N LEU A 141 -16.98 -0.35 7.78
CA LEU A 141 -15.78 -0.94 8.39
C LEU A 141 -15.62 -0.57 9.88
N VAL A 142 -15.93 0.66 10.28
CA VAL A 142 -15.87 1.11 11.68
C VAL A 142 -17.00 0.50 12.52
N ARG A 143 -18.20 0.33 11.95
CA ARG A 143 -19.36 -0.24 12.65
C ARG A 143 -19.15 -1.72 13.01
N PHE A 144 -18.49 -2.48 12.15
CA PHE A 144 -18.23 -3.90 12.37
C PHE A 144 -16.85 -4.12 13.01
N SER A 145 -16.83 -4.29 14.33
CA SER A 145 -15.62 -4.69 15.08
C SER A 145 -15.09 -6.04 14.60
N LEU A 146 -13.81 -6.32 14.85
CA LEU A 146 -13.18 -7.58 14.48
C LEU A 146 -13.95 -8.81 15.03
N GLU A 147 -14.43 -8.73 16.28
CA GLU A 147 -15.28 -9.76 16.89
C GLU A 147 -16.59 -9.97 16.13
N ASN A 148 -17.27 -8.88 15.74
CA ASN A 148 -18.50 -8.95 14.96
C ASN A 148 -18.25 -9.58 13.59
N ARG A 149 -17.16 -9.20 12.91
CA ARG A 149 -16.79 -9.75 11.60
C ARG A 149 -16.58 -11.26 11.67
N PHE A 150 -15.82 -11.73 12.67
CA PHE A 150 -15.60 -13.16 12.88
C PHE A 150 -16.86 -13.90 13.30
N GLY A 151 -17.71 -13.30 14.13
CA GLY A 151 -18.99 -13.88 14.51
C GLY A 151 -19.88 -14.14 13.29
N ILE A 152 -20.01 -13.15 12.40
CA ILE A 152 -20.79 -13.27 11.16
C ILE A 152 -20.16 -14.33 10.24
N ALA A 153 -18.84 -14.41 10.15
CA ALA A 153 -18.14 -15.39 9.31
C ALA A 153 -18.41 -16.86 9.70
N THR A 154 -18.88 -17.13 10.91
CA THR A 154 -19.26 -18.49 11.35
C THR A 154 -20.67 -18.91 10.92
N MET A 155 -21.47 -17.97 10.39
CA MET A 155 -22.85 -18.22 9.96
C MET A 155 -22.89 -18.71 8.51
N GLU A 156 -24.00 -19.33 8.12
CA GLU A 156 -24.27 -19.69 6.73
C GLU A 156 -24.52 -18.43 5.88
N GLU A 157 -24.25 -18.52 4.56
CA GLU A 157 -24.32 -17.38 3.62
C GLU A 157 -25.64 -16.59 3.72
N GLN A 158 -26.77 -17.29 3.82
CA GLN A 158 -28.10 -16.68 3.89
C GLN A 158 -28.28 -15.85 5.16
N ASP A 159 -27.76 -16.34 6.29
CA ASP A 159 -27.83 -15.67 7.57
C ASP A 159 -26.90 -14.45 7.59
N GLN A 160 -25.70 -14.57 6.99
CA GLN A 160 -24.79 -13.43 6.84
C GLN A 160 -25.47 -12.29 6.06
N LEU A 161 -26.08 -12.60 4.91
CA LEU A 161 -26.78 -11.61 4.09
C LEU A 161 -27.97 -10.99 4.83
N ALA A 162 -28.70 -11.76 5.63
CA ALA A 162 -29.80 -11.24 6.45
C ALA A 162 -29.29 -10.22 7.47
N VAL A 163 -28.20 -10.53 8.18
CA VAL A 163 -27.56 -9.61 9.14
C VAL A 163 -27.17 -8.30 8.46
N PHE A 164 -26.53 -8.35 7.28
CA PHE A 164 -26.17 -7.14 6.56
C PHE A 164 -27.39 -6.33 6.10
N LYS A 165 -28.45 -6.98 5.61
CA LYS A 165 -29.68 -6.28 5.20
C LYS A 165 -30.40 -5.59 6.37
N GLU A 166 -30.29 -6.12 7.58
CA GLU A 166 -30.85 -5.48 8.78
C GLU A 166 -29.98 -4.33 9.31
N MET A 167 -28.65 -4.45 9.20
CA MET A 167 -27.70 -3.52 9.79
C MET A 167 -27.28 -2.36 8.89
N LEU A 168 -27.41 -2.52 7.57
CA LEU A 168 -27.03 -1.52 6.57
C LEU A 168 -28.22 -0.64 6.19
N ASN A 169 -27.98 0.65 6.02
CA ASN A 169 -28.97 1.57 5.48
C ASN A 169 -29.13 1.40 3.95
N ASN A 170 -30.12 2.07 3.34
CA ASN A 170 -30.41 1.92 1.90
C ASN A 170 -29.21 2.27 1.00
N GLU A 171 -28.40 3.27 1.36
CA GLU A 171 -27.22 3.68 0.58
C GLU A 171 -26.09 2.65 0.74
N GLU A 172 -25.87 2.14 1.94
CA GLU A 172 -24.89 1.09 2.24
C GLU A 172 -25.26 -0.26 1.61
N GLN A 173 -26.56 -0.56 1.51
CA GLN A 173 -27.05 -1.77 0.84
C GLN A 173 -26.68 -1.79 -0.64
N SER A 174 -26.61 -0.63 -1.29
CA SER A 174 -26.16 -0.56 -2.69
C SER A 174 -24.73 -1.09 -2.88
N LEU A 175 -23.85 -0.91 -1.87
CA LEU A 175 -22.48 -1.46 -1.89
C LEU A 175 -22.47 -2.97 -1.73
N LEU A 176 -23.37 -3.51 -0.89
CA LEU A 176 -23.55 -4.96 -0.75
C LEU A 176 -24.06 -5.57 -2.06
N GLU A 177 -25.03 -4.93 -2.71
CA GLU A 177 -25.57 -5.37 -3.99
C GLU A 177 -24.51 -5.33 -5.11
N GLU A 178 -23.70 -4.27 -5.17
CA GLU A 178 -22.59 -4.16 -6.11
C GLU A 178 -21.57 -5.29 -5.91
N TYR A 179 -21.24 -5.61 -4.66
CA TYR A 179 -20.35 -6.72 -4.34
C TYR A 179 -20.95 -8.07 -4.77
N CYS A 180 -22.20 -8.34 -4.41
CA CYS A 180 -22.90 -9.58 -4.77
C CYS A 180 -23.09 -9.72 -6.29
N ALA A 181 -23.21 -8.63 -7.05
CA ALA A 181 -23.30 -8.68 -8.51
C ALA A 181 -22.01 -9.19 -9.17
N SER A 182 -20.86 -8.98 -8.51
CA SER A 182 -19.54 -9.39 -9.01
C SER A 182 -19.03 -10.72 -8.42
N HIS A 183 -19.69 -11.25 -7.39
CA HIS A 183 -19.26 -12.43 -6.64
C HIS A 183 -20.37 -13.50 -6.59
N PRO A 184 -20.16 -14.72 -7.13
CA PRO A 184 -21.19 -15.77 -7.17
C PRO A 184 -21.63 -16.34 -5.82
N SER A 185 -20.78 -16.23 -4.81
CA SER A 185 -21.04 -16.67 -3.44
C SER A 185 -20.62 -15.56 -2.48
N PHE A 186 -21.46 -15.27 -1.49
CA PHE A 186 -21.18 -14.27 -0.50
C PHE A 186 -20.35 -14.83 0.66
N ASP A 187 -19.32 -14.09 1.05
CA ASP A 187 -18.50 -14.33 2.23
C ASP A 187 -18.22 -12.98 2.90
N CYS A 188 -18.56 -12.84 4.18
CA CYS A 188 -18.45 -11.56 4.86
C CYS A 188 -17.01 -11.06 4.96
N ILE A 189 -16.02 -11.95 5.10
CA ILE A 189 -14.61 -11.55 5.20
C ILE A 189 -14.17 -10.94 3.88
N SER A 190 -14.45 -11.62 2.77
CA SER A 190 -14.17 -11.14 1.42
C SER A 190 -14.90 -9.81 1.12
N PHE A 191 -16.12 -9.63 1.63
CA PHE A 191 -16.83 -8.35 1.52
C PHE A 191 -16.13 -7.22 2.29
N PHE A 192 -15.67 -7.47 3.53
CA PHE A 192 -14.90 -6.48 4.29
C PHE A 192 -13.56 -6.13 3.62
N ASP A 193 -12.85 -7.13 3.09
CA ASP A 193 -11.61 -6.91 2.32
C ASP A 193 -11.88 -6.03 1.09
N TRP A 194 -12.99 -6.27 0.39
CA TRP A 194 -13.41 -5.43 -0.74
C TRP A 194 -13.72 -3.99 -0.30
N LEU A 195 -14.44 -3.78 0.80
CA LEU A 195 -14.71 -2.45 1.36
C LEU A 195 -13.42 -1.72 1.75
N GLU A 196 -12.43 -2.42 2.29
CA GLU A 196 -11.12 -1.83 2.61
C GLU A 196 -10.43 -1.32 1.33
N VAL A 197 -10.42 -2.11 0.26
CA VAL A 197 -9.88 -1.70 -1.03
C VAL A 197 -10.64 -0.50 -1.61
N VAL A 198 -11.97 -0.50 -1.56
CA VAL A 198 -12.80 0.61 -2.05
C VAL A 198 -12.52 1.89 -1.27
N SER A 199 -12.51 1.81 0.07
CA SER A 199 -12.24 2.97 0.93
C SER A 199 -10.84 3.55 0.72
N PHE A 200 -9.84 2.69 0.48
CA PHE A 200 -8.48 3.13 0.20
C PHE A 200 -8.37 3.78 -1.18
N ARG A 201 -8.99 3.16 -2.21
CA ARG A 201 -8.91 3.62 -3.59
C ARG A 201 -9.47 5.01 -3.78
N SER A 202 -10.52 5.37 -3.06
CA SER A 202 -11.23 6.64 -3.21
C SER A 202 -11.19 7.47 -1.93
N ASN A 203 -10.11 7.40 -1.14
CA ASN A 203 -9.98 8.22 0.07
C ASN A 203 -10.00 9.73 -0.27
N PRO A 204 -11.05 10.49 0.12
CA PRO A 204 -11.23 11.89 -0.29
C PRO A 204 -10.16 12.84 0.25
N GLU A 205 -9.31 12.37 1.16
CA GLU A 205 -8.22 13.16 1.73
C GLU A 205 -7.13 13.49 0.70
N VAL A 206 -6.78 14.78 0.65
CA VAL A 206 -5.75 15.31 -0.24
C VAL A 206 -4.52 15.61 0.58
N VAL A 207 -3.46 14.81 0.41
CA VAL A 207 -2.22 15.01 1.15
C VAL A 207 -1.25 15.81 0.29
N ILE A 208 -0.84 16.97 0.79
CA ILE A 208 0.15 17.82 0.13
C ILE A 208 1.46 17.71 0.88
N ARG A 209 2.51 17.23 0.19
CA ARG A 209 3.86 17.16 0.75
C ARG A 209 4.69 18.33 0.25
N THR A 210 5.38 18.99 1.17
CA THR A 210 6.25 20.14 0.86
C THR A 210 7.52 20.14 1.72
N GLY A 211 8.61 20.63 1.15
CA GLY A 211 9.85 20.92 1.88
C GLY A 211 9.81 22.24 2.66
N GLU A 212 8.77 23.06 2.48
CA GLU A 212 8.61 24.38 3.12
C GLU A 212 7.65 24.28 4.31
N SER A 213 8.18 24.22 5.52
CA SER A 213 7.37 24.08 6.75
C SER A 213 6.46 25.28 7.05
N LYS A 214 6.68 26.44 6.40
CA LYS A 214 5.90 27.66 6.63
C LYS A 214 4.71 27.79 5.68
N GLU A 215 4.67 27.00 4.62
CA GLU A 215 3.59 27.06 3.65
C GLU A 215 2.37 26.31 4.20
N ASN A 216 1.24 27.00 4.32
CA ASN A 216 -0.03 26.39 4.71
C ASN A 216 -1.09 26.64 3.62
N LEU A 217 -1.55 25.55 3.02
CA LEU A 217 -2.54 25.54 1.94
C LEU A 217 -3.84 24.83 2.34
N THR A 218 -4.03 24.49 3.63
CA THR A 218 -5.24 23.81 4.12
C THR A 218 -6.51 24.63 3.92
N TRP A 219 -6.40 25.97 3.81
CA TRP A 219 -7.53 26.86 3.57
C TRP A 219 -8.10 26.76 2.14
N LEU A 220 -7.41 26.10 1.20
CA LEU A 220 -7.90 25.93 -0.17
C LEU A 220 -9.06 24.93 -0.27
N ASN A 221 -9.06 23.91 0.59
CA ASN A 221 -10.08 22.87 0.65
C ASN A 221 -9.97 22.14 2.00
N ASP A 222 -11.10 21.91 2.67
CA ASP A 222 -11.13 21.28 4.01
C ASP A 222 -10.58 19.84 4.02
N ARG A 223 -10.50 19.19 2.85
CA ARG A 223 -9.93 17.85 2.69
C ARG A 223 -8.40 17.84 2.64
N ILE A 224 -7.75 19.00 2.58
CA ILE A 224 -6.30 19.11 2.45
C ILE A 224 -5.61 18.90 3.79
N ARG A 225 -4.67 17.96 3.81
CA ARG A 225 -3.70 17.75 4.89
C ARG A 225 -2.31 18.06 4.37
N MET A 226 -1.61 18.98 5.04
CA MET A 226 -0.22 19.30 4.74
C MET A 226 0.71 18.35 5.51
N GLU A 227 1.70 17.79 4.82
CA GLU A 227 2.75 16.95 5.41
C GLU A 227 4.12 17.54 5.04
N TYR A 228 4.98 17.70 6.05
CA TYR A 228 6.36 18.12 5.81
C TYR A 228 7.20 16.94 5.34
N ASP A 229 7.85 17.08 4.20
CA ASP A 229 8.78 16.08 3.67
C ASP A 229 10.16 16.70 3.46
N SER A 230 11.10 16.34 4.32
CA SER A 230 12.47 16.83 4.27
C SER A 230 13.25 16.39 3.02
N SER A 231 12.75 15.41 2.26
CA SER A 231 13.39 14.96 1.00
C SER A 231 13.10 15.91 -0.17
N ILE A 232 12.02 16.69 -0.08
CA ILE A 232 11.66 17.71 -1.07
C ILE A 232 12.52 18.95 -0.83
N CYS A 233 13.19 19.42 -1.88
CA CYS A 233 13.95 20.67 -1.86
C CYS A 233 13.09 21.88 -2.25
N GLU A 234 12.36 21.75 -3.36
CA GLU A 234 11.55 22.82 -3.92
C GLU A 234 10.24 22.23 -4.45
N GLY A 235 9.16 23.01 -4.42
CA GLY A 235 7.86 22.60 -4.94
C GLY A 235 7.03 21.73 -4.00
N ILE A 236 6.02 21.05 -4.56
CA ILE A 236 5.04 20.27 -3.82
C ILE A 236 4.71 18.94 -4.51
N GLN A 237 4.27 17.98 -3.71
CA GLN A 237 3.62 16.76 -4.21
C GLN A 237 2.17 16.76 -3.73
N VAL A 238 1.23 16.42 -4.62
CA VAL A 238 -0.17 16.24 -4.28
C VAL A 238 -0.52 14.76 -4.40
N VAL A 239 -0.86 14.16 -3.27
CA VAL A 239 -1.35 12.79 -3.19
C VAL A 239 -2.85 12.85 -3.00
N LEU A 240 -3.58 12.29 -3.94
CA LEU A 240 -5.03 12.15 -3.88
C LEU A 240 -5.37 10.73 -4.34
N TRP A 241 -6.19 10.04 -3.56
CA TRP A 241 -6.49 8.62 -3.78
C TRP A 241 -5.22 7.77 -3.87
N ASN A 242 -5.08 6.93 -4.89
CA ASN A 242 -3.88 6.15 -5.18
C ASN A 242 -3.02 6.80 -6.29
N LYS A 243 -3.00 8.14 -6.37
CA LYS A 243 -2.24 8.89 -7.38
C LYS A 243 -1.34 9.93 -6.72
N LEU A 244 -0.12 10.02 -7.25
CA LEU A 244 0.88 11.01 -6.87
C LEU A 244 1.09 11.96 -8.05
N TYR A 245 0.87 13.24 -7.78
CA TYR A 245 1.21 14.35 -8.68
C TYR A 245 2.46 15.02 -8.15
N ASP A 246 3.57 14.82 -8.85
CA ASP A 246 4.87 15.36 -8.43
C ASP A 246 5.18 16.65 -9.20
N PHE A 247 5.19 17.77 -8.48
CA PHE A 247 5.65 19.07 -8.95
C PHE A 247 6.89 19.51 -8.17
N SER A 248 7.64 18.57 -7.60
CA SER A 248 8.75 18.85 -6.69
C SER A 248 10.11 18.47 -7.27
N ILE A 249 11.16 19.05 -6.71
CA ILE A 249 12.54 18.62 -6.91
C ILE A 249 13.02 17.97 -5.63
N GLN A 250 13.55 16.76 -5.73
CA GLN A 250 14.01 16.00 -4.57
C GLN A 250 15.51 16.19 -4.33
N LYS A 251 15.94 16.14 -3.07
CA LYS A 251 17.36 16.21 -2.68
C LYS A 251 18.24 15.21 -3.44
N ARG A 252 17.71 14.00 -3.69
CA ARG A 252 18.43 12.95 -4.42
C ARG A 252 18.73 13.31 -5.88
N GLU A 253 17.91 14.17 -6.49
CA GLU A 253 18.08 14.62 -7.88
C GLU A 253 19.14 15.72 -7.99
N LEU A 254 19.49 16.32 -6.86
CA LEU A 254 20.49 17.39 -6.75
C LEU A 254 21.87 16.86 -6.35
N CYS A 255 21.95 15.73 -5.65
CA CYS A 255 23.20 15.15 -5.15
C CYS A 255 23.76 13.99 -6.01
N GLY A 256 23.48 14.00 -7.31
CA GLY A 256 23.99 12.99 -8.27
C GLY A 256 25.49 13.10 -8.52
#